data_AF-A0A7S2NJH0-F1
#
_entry.id   AF-A0A7S2NJH0-F1
#
_cell.length_a   1.000
_cell.length_b   1.000
_cell.length_c   1.000
_cell.angle_alpha   90.00
_cell.angle_beta   90.00
_cell.angle_gamma   90.00
#
_symmetry.space_group_name_H-M   'P 1'
#
loop_
_entity.id
_entity.type
_entity.pdbx_description
1 polymer ?
#
loop_
_entity_poly.entity_id
_entity_poly.type
_entity_poly.pdbx_seq_one_letter_code
_entity_poly.pdbx_strand_id
1 'polypeptide(L)'
;LISVSHRWLCRDACDVPTESSPMGLRLGAMRRLLRTHFSPTREEEPSFARRVRHALGRRAVGGWDAVVFFDFVCLPQVPRSAEEEHAFRQCLPHMGMLYSMFPTMILHEVLPETHGYMESGWCYCEYQTAKLGGQLKEYSHDVDKALGVIEEGRASFSDGQKLEQFMATLESKVQEKRFHFPSDAENVRRVIS
;
A
#
# COMPACT_ATOMS: atom_id res chain seq x y z
N LEU A 1 8.89 -3.10 -10.72
CA LEU A 1 7.83 -2.09 -10.48
C LEU A 1 7.38 -2.23 -9.04
N ILE A 2 7.35 -1.14 -8.29
CA ILE A 2 6.84 -1.09 -6.92
C ILE A 2 5.52 -0.32 -6.98
N SER A 3 4.42 -0.94 -6.54
CA SER A 3 3.16 -0.23 -6.36
C SER A 3 3.18 0.49 -5.02
N VAL A 4 2.91 1.78 -4.98
CA VAL A 4 2.85 2.52 -3.71
C VAL A 4 1.41 2.76 -3.35
N SER A 5 0.99 2.17 -2.23
CA SER A 5 -0.32 2.45 -1.65
C SER A 5 -0.17 3.47 -0.52
N HIS A 6 -0.99 4.51 -0.56
CA HIS A 6 -0.90 5.62 0.37
C HIS A 6 -2.22 6.37 0.48
N ARG A 7 -2.39 7.10 1.57
CA ARG A 7 -3.54 8.00 1.74
C ARG A 7 -3.25 9.35 1.05
N TRP A 8 -4.04 9.68 0.02
CA TRP A 8 -4.15 10.96 -0.70
C TRP A 8 -2.83 11.71 -0.98
N LEU A 9 -2.50 11.87 -2.26
CA LEU A 9 -1.42 12.74 -2.73
C LEU A 9 -1.94 14.16 -2.91
N CYS A 10 -2.47 14.80 -1.86
CA CYS A 10 -2.73 16.23 -1.99
C CYS A 10 -1.41 16.98 -2.11
N ARG A 11 -1.01 17.28 -3.36
CA ARG A 11 0.24 18.00 -3.64
C ARG A 11 0.34 19.27 -2.79
N ASP A 12 -0.79 19.94 -2.60
CA ASP A 12 -0.86 21.22 -1.91
C ASP A 12 -1.09 21.08 -0.39
N ALA A 13 -1.21 19.86 0.15
CA ALA A 13 -1.38 19.65 1.58
C ALA A 13 -0.38 18.66 2.19
N CYS A 14 -0.12 17.51 1.55
CA CYS A 14 0.64 16.38 2.12
C CYS A 14 2.15 16.50 1.97
N ASP A 15 2.63 17.09 0.87
CA ASP A 15 4.06 17.24 0.59
C ASP A 15 4.55 18.69 0.66
N VAL A 16 3.76 19.56 1.30
CA VAL A 16 4.23 20.89 1.70
C VAL A 16 5.31 20.71 2.78
N PRO A 17 6.51 21.26 2.60
CA PRO A 17 7.54 21.22 3.62
C PRO A 17 7.07 21.84 4.94
N THR A 18 7.26 21.11 6.04
CA THR A 18 7.04 21.61 7.40
C THR A 18 8.33 21.49 8.21
N GLU A 19 8.39 22.10 9.40
CA GLU A 19 9.54 21.94 10.31
C GLU A 19 9.80 20.47 10.67
N SER A 20 8.73 19.68 10.86
CA SER A 20 8.82 18.25 11.17
C SER A 20 9.01 17.35 9.94
N SER A 21 8.77 17.86 8.74
CA SER A 21 8.86 17.13 7.48
C SER A 21 9.36 18.05 6.36
N PRO A 22 10.68 18.35 6.31
CA PRO A 22 11.25 19.34 5.39
C PRO A 22 11.15 18.94 3.90
N MET A 23 10.84 17.67 3.62
CA MET A 23 10.63 17.15 2.27
C MET A 23 9.17 16.87 1.93
N GLY A 24 8.25 17.19 2.84
CA GLY A 24 6.89 16.65 2.80
C GLY A 24 6.79 15.27 3.45
N LEU A 25 5.61 14.95 3.97
CA LEU A 25 5.39 13.73 4.75
C LEU A 25 5.54 12.48 3.88
N ARG A 26 4.99 12.48 2.66
CA ARG A 26 4.94 11.29 1.80
C ARG A 26 6.27 11.04 1.13
N LEU A 27 6.85 12.07 0.52
CA LEU A 27 8.17 11.97 -0.09
C LEU A 27 9.22 11.57 0.96
N GLY A 28 9.12 12.12 2.18
CA GLY A 28 9.95 11.72 3.31
C GLY A 28 9.78 10.26 3.69
N ALA A 29 8.54 9.79 3.88
CA ALA A 29 8.23 8.40 4.23
C ALA A 29 8.67 7.40 3.15
N MET A 30 8.36 7.69 1.89
CA MET A 30 8.75 6.86 0.76
C MET A 30 10.27 6.79 0.63
N ARG A 31 10.98 7.93 0.70
CA ARG A 31 12.45 7.95 0.64
C ARG A 31 13.05 7.14 1.79
N ARG A 32 12.49 7.23 2.99
CA ARG A 32 12.92 6.43 4.15
C ARG A 32 12.76 4.93 3.87
N LEU A 33 11.60 4.49 3.40
CA LEU A 33 11.38 3.08 3.07
C LEU A 33 12.27 2.60 1.91
N LEU A 34 12.35 3.35 0.82
CA LEU A 34 13.25 3.01 -0.28
C LEU A 34 14.70 2.89 0.19
N ARG A 35 15.19 3.78 1.05
CA ARG A 35 16.54 3.66 1.63
C ARG A 35 16.71 2.38 2.44
N THR A 36 15.71 1.97 3.20
CA THR A 36 15.74 0.70 3.96
C THR A 36 15.96 -0.51 3.06
N HIS A 37 15.45 -0.49 1.82
CA HIS A 37 15.52 -1.62 0.89
C HIS A 37 16.61 -1.49 -0.20
N PHE A 38 16.98 -0.27 -0.58
CA PHE A 38 17.85 0.03 -1.71
C PHE A 38 19.13 0.78 -1.33
N SER A 39 19.33 1.20 -0.07
CA SER A 39 20.61 1.81 0.32
C SER A 39 21.71 0.73 0.41
N PRO A 40 22.90 0.94 -0.20
CA PRO A 40 24.07 0.11 0.03
C PRO A 40 24.65 0.32 1.44
N THR A 41 24.48 1.54 1.96
CA THR A 41 24.97 1.99 3.25
C THR A 41 23.84 1.91 4.26
N ARG A 42 23.55 0.70 4.74
CA ARG A 42 22.95 0.57 6.07
C ARG A 42 24.11 0.69 7.06
N GLU A 43 24.27 1.88 7.64
CA GLU A 43 25.30 2.18 8.64
C GLU A 43 25.21 1.26 9.88
N GLU A 44 24.10 0.52 10.04
CA GLU A 44 23.80 -0.30 11.20
C GLU A 44 23.84 -1.83 10.97
N GLU A 45 24.25 -2.35 9.80
CA GLU A 45 24.26 -3.82 9.59
C GLU A 45 25.61 -4.47 9.94
N PRO A 46 25.72 -5.18 11.09
CA PRO A 46 27.02 -5.65 11.60
C PRO A 46 27.48 -6.95 10.93
N SER A 47 26.59 -7.70 10.24
CA SER A 47 26.93 -9.03 9.76
C SER A 47 27.12 -9.11 8.24
N PHE A 48 28.31 -9.57 7.84
CA PHE A 48 28.68 -9.86 6.46
C PHE A 48 27.67 -10.79 5.76
N ALA A 49 27.13 -11.78 6.49
CA ALA A 49 26.14 -12.73 5.96
C ALA A 49 24.87 -12.05 5.46
N ARG A 50 24.40 -10.99 6.13
CA ARG A 50 23.21 -10.24 5.72
C ARG A 50 23.49 -9.40 4.47
N ARG A 51 24.70 -8.83 4.34
CA ARG A 51 25.15 -8.14 3.10
C ARG A 51 25.21 -9.09 1.90
N VAL A 52 25.73 -10.30 2.10
CA VAL A 52 25.80 -11.32 1.03
C VAL A 52 24.40 -11.79 0.62
N ARG A 53 23.52 -12.10 1.59
CA ARG A 53 22.12 -12.45 1.30
C ARG A 53 21.40 -11.31 0.57
N HIS A 54 21.63 -10.06 0.97
CA HIS A 54 21.06 -8.88 0.33
C HIS A 54 21.60 -8.68 -1.10
N ALA A 55 22.89 -8.89 -1.32
CA ALA A 55 23.51 -8.80 -2.64
C ALA A 55 23.01 -9.90 -3.59
N LEU A 56 22.76 -11.10 -3.07
CA LEU A 56 22.23 -12.23 -3.85
C LEU A 56 20.75 -12.03 -4.20
N GLY A 57 19.91 -11.55 -3.27
CA GLY A 57 18.50 -11.25 -3.54
C GLY A 57 18.30 -10.11 -4.55
N ARG A 58 19.17 -9.08 -4.52
CA ARG A 58 19.11 -7.93 -5.44
C ARG A 58 19.36 -8.26 -6.91
N ARG A 59 19.99 -9.41 -7.23
CA ARG A 59 20.19 -9.83 -8.63
C ARG A 59 18.87 -10.17 -9.34
N ALA A 60 17.81 -10.50 -8.61
CA ALA A 60 16.52 -10.85 -9.19
C ALA A 60 15.72 -9.63 -9.71
N VAL A 61 16.11 -8.40 -9.34
CA VAL A 61 15.28 -7.20 -9.57
C VAL A 61 15.92 -6.17 -10.52
N GLY A 62 16.95 -6.55 -11.28
CA GLY A 62 17.43 -5.75 -12.42
C GLY A 62 18.32 -4.53 -12.12
N GLY A 63 18.80 -4.33 -10.88
CA GLY A 63 19.77 -3.28 -10.55
C GLY A 63 19.48 -2.52 -9.26
N TRP A 64 19.99 -1.29 -9.16
CA TRP A 64 19.71 -0.34 -8.07
C TRP A 64 18.51 0.56 -8.36
N ASP A 65 18.01 0.53 -9.59
CA ASP A 65 16.92 1.37 -10.05
C ASP A 65 15.59 0.74 -9.65
N ALA A 66 14.76 1.52 -8.95
CA ALA A 66 13.40 1.15 -8.62
C ALA A 66 12.44 1.97 -9.49
N VAL A 67 11.60 1.28 -10.28
CA VAL A 67 10.45 1.92 -10.92
C VAL A 67 9.31 1.94 -9.91
N VAL A 68 8.92 3.14 -9.49
CA VAL A 68 7.84 3.38 -8.54
C VAL A 68 6.60 3.82 -9.30
N PHE A 69 5.50 3.07 -9.14
CA PHE A 69 4.20 3.46 -9.65
C PHE A 69 3.43 4.16 -8.54
N PHE A 70 3.03 5.41 -8.82
CA PHE A 70 2.03 6.10 -8.03
C PHE A 70 0.69 5.93 -8.68
N ASP A 71 -0.24 5.37 -7.92
CA ASP A 71 -1.64 5.46 -8.21
C ASP A 71 -2.02 6.94 -8.49
N PHE A 72 -2.46 7.20 -9.72
CA PHE A 72 -2.92 8.52 -10.19
C PHE A 72 -4.34 8.86 -9.69
N VAL A 73 -5.09 7.85 -9.25
CA VAL A 73 -6.43 7.94 -8.66
C VAL A 73 -6.39 8.65 -7.29
N CYS A 74 -5.24 8.67 -6.64
CA CYS A 74 -4.97 9.29 -5.34
C CYS A 74 -4.57 10.77 -5.39
N LEU A 75 -4.38 11.38 -6.57
CA LEU A 75 -4.13 12.82 -6.70
C LEU A 75 -5.43 13.62 -6.50
N PRO A 76 -5.42 14.82 -5.88
CA PRO A 76 -6.51 15.78 -5.95
C PRO A 76 -6.74 16.05 -7.40
N GLN A 77 -7.95 15.70 -7.82
CA GLN A 77 -8.38 16.03 -9.14
C GLN A 77 -9.12 17.34 -8.98
N VAL A 78 -8.52 18.41 -9.50
CA VAL A 78 -9.29 19.56 -10.03
C VAL A 78 -10.51 18.97 -10.76
N PRO A 79 -11.68 19.64 -10.76
CA PRO A 79 -12.89 19.04 -11.30
C PRO A 79 -12.63 18.36 -12.63
N ARG A 80 -12.77 17.03 -12.67
CA ARG A 80 -12.50 16.24 -13.86
C ARG A 80 -13.44 16.69 -14.97
N SER A 81 -12.94 16.75 -16.19
CA SER A 81 -13.81 16.77 -17.37
C SER A 81 -14.68 15.50 -17.40
N ALA A 82 -15.76 15.54 -18.18
CA ALA A 82 -16.65 14.39 -18.32
C ALA A 82 -15.91 13.18 -18.90
N GLU A 83 -14.97 13.42 -19.82
CA GLU A 83 -14.13 12.41 -20.46
C GLU A 83 -13.14 11.80 -19.46
N GLU A 84 -12.51 12.61 -18.61
CA GLU A 84 -11.60 12.12 -17.57
C GLU A 84 -12.34 11.32 -16.51
N GLU A 85 -13.52 11.76 -16.05
CA GLU A 85 -14.33 10.99 -15.11
C GLU A 85 -14.80 9.67 -15.72
N HIS A 86 -15.14 9.64 -17.01
CA HIS A 86 -15.50 8.41 -17.70
C HIS A 86 -14.34 7.41 -17.75
N ALA A 87 -13.16 7.85 -18.20
CA ALA A 87 -11.96 7.02 -18.22
C ALA A 87 -11.56 6.55 -16.82
N PHE A 88 -11.66 7.44 -15.83
CA PHE A 88 -11.43 7.11 -14.43
C PHE A 88 -12.34 5.97 -13.95
N ARG A 89 -13.65 6.08 -14.19
CA ARG A 89 -14.64 5.06 -13.80
C ARG A 89 -14.39 3.72 -14.48
N GLN A 90 -13.92 3.73 -15.72
CA GLN A 90 -13.56 2.51 -16.45
C GLN A 90 -12.28 1.86 -15.91
N CYS A 91 -11.28 2.65 -15.54
CA CYS A 91 -10.00 2.13 -15.03
C CYS A 91 -10.07 1.68 -13.57
N LEU A 92 -10.93 2.31 -12.75
CA LEU A 92 -10.99 2.09 -11.31
C LEU A 92 -11.13 0.60 -10.90
N PRO A 93 -12.00 -0.22 -11.52
CA PRO A 93 -12.12 -1.64 -11.17
C PRO A 93 -10.83 -2.44 -11.43
N HIS A 94 -9.99 -1.98 -12.36
CA HIS A 94 -8.75 -2.67 -12.74
C HIS A 94 -7.56 -2.32 -11.83
N MET A 95 -7.70 -1.32 -10.94
CA MET A 95 -6.61 -0.89 -10.06
C MET A 95 -6.17 -1.99 -9.08
N GLY A 96 -7.09 -2.88 -8.67
CA GLY A 96 -6.74 -4.03 -7.83
C GLY A 96 -5.67 -4.93 -8.46
N MET A 97 -5.61 -5.00 -9.79
CA MET A 97 -4.60 -5.78 -10.51
C MET A 97 -3.18 -5.30 -10.19
N LEU A 98 -2.96 -4.00 -10.03
CA LEU A 98 -1.63 -3.47 -9.72
C LEU A 98 -1.14 -3.95 -8.36
N TYR A 99 -2.03 -3.95 -7.38
CA TYR A 99 -1.74 -4.37 -6.01
C TYR A 99 -1.65 -5.89 -5.85
N SER A 100 -2.33 -6.67 -6.70
CA SER A 100 -2.24 -8.12 -6.67
C SER A 100 -1.02 -8.67 -7.42
N MET A 101 -0.54 -7.97 -8.45
CA MET A 101 0.55 -8.45 -9.32
C MET A 101 1.94 -7.94 -8.91
N PHE A 102 2.04 -6.74 -8.33
CA PHE A 102 3.32 -6.11 -8.06
C PHE A 102 3.59 -5.95 -6.57
N PRO A 103 4.86 -6.10 -6.13
CA PRO A 103 5.26 -5.79 -4.77
C PRO A 103 4.77 -4.40 -4.34
N THR A 104 4.08 -4.36 -3.21
CA THR A 104 3.40 -3.16 -2.73
C THR A 104 4.11 -2.58 -1.52
N MET A 105 4.37 -1.28 -1.57
CA MET A 105 4.91 -0.48 -0.47
C MET A 105 3.79 0.39 0.11
N ILE A 106 3.50 0.21 1.39
CA ILE A 106 2.46 0.96 2.09
C ILE A 106 3.06 2.15 2.84
N LEU A 107 2.58 3.35 2.51
CA LEU A 107 2.85 4.59 3.25
C LEU A 107 1.63 4.89 4.13
N HIS A 108 1.66 4.42 5.37
CA HIS A 108 0.52 4.48 6.29
C HIS A 108 0.48 5.75 7.14
N GLU A 109 1.56 6.53 7.15
CA GLU A 109 1.62 7.81 7.87
C GLU A 109 0.53 8.75 7.33
N VAL A 110 -0.07 9.60 8.15
CA VAL A 110 -1.06 10.60 7.71
C VAL A 110 -0.78 11.93 8.40
N LEU A 111 -1.22 13.04 7.80
CA LEU A 111 -1.15 14.34 8.46
C LEU A 111 -2.04 14.34 9.71
N PRO A 112 -1.73 15.20 10.70
CA PRO A 112 -2.67 15.48 11.79
C PRO A 112 -4.06 15.83 11.25
N GLU A 113 -5.11 15.49 12.00
CA GLU A 113 -6.52 15.76 11.65
C GLU A 113 -7.05 14.97 10.44
N THR A 114 -6.23 14.16 9.79
CA THR A 114 -6.67 13.21 8.75
C THR A 114 -6.97 11.86 9.38
N HIS A 115 -8.03 11.20 8.91
CA HIS A 115 -8.33 9.82 9.30
C HIS A 115 -7.18 8.87 8.92
N GLY A 116 -7.02 7.80 9.71
CA GLY A 116 -5.91 6.86 9.55
C GLY A 116 -5.94 6.16 8.19
N TYR A 117 -4.79 5.65 7.74
CA TYR A 117 -4.68 4.91 6.48
C TYR A 117 -5.72 3.79 6.38
N MET A 118 -5.88 2.99 7.44
CA MET A 118 -6.84 1.89 7.44
C MET A 118 -8.29 2.36 7.50
N GLU A 119 -8.59 3.59 7.90
CA GLU A 119 -9.97 4.10 7.97
C GLU A 119 -10.51 4.49 6.60
N SER A 120 -9.63 4.67 5.61
CA SER A 120 -9.99 4.92 4.21
C SER A 120 -10.37 3.62 3.51
N GLY A 121 -11.56 3.58 2.90
CA GLY A 121 -11.99 2.43 2.10
C GLY A 121 -11.01 2.06 1.00
N TRP A 122 -10.52 3.07 0.25
CA TRP A 122 -9.57 2.87 -0.84
C TRP A 122 -8.27 2.23 -0.36
N CYS A 123 -7.58 2.86 0.61
CA CYS A 123 -6.33 2.33 1.16
C CYS A 123 -6.50 0.93 1.79
N TYR A 124 -7.67 0.66 2.38
CA TYR A 124 -8.01 -0.67 2.88
C TYR A 124 -8.13 -1.71 1.75
N CYS A 125 -8.76 -1.35 0.62
CA CYS A 125 -8.82 -2.21 -0.57
C CYS A 125 -7.43 -2.57 -1.08
N GLU A 126 -6.57 -1.57 -1.24
CA GLU A 126 -5.20 -1.74 -1.74
C GLU A 126 -4.41 -2.67 -0.82
N TYR A 127 -4.50 -2.45 0.49
CA TYR A 127 -3.88 -3.32 1.50
C TYR A 127 -4.39 -4.76 1.41
N GLN A 128 -5.71 -4.98 1.39
CA GLN A 128 -6.28 -6.34 1.34
C GLN A 128 -5.89 -7.05 0.04
N THR A 129 -5.93 -6.35 -1.09
CA THR A 129 -5.55 -6.88 -2.39
C THR A 129 -4.08 -7.28 -2.43
N ALA A 130 -3.19 -6.40 -1.95
CA ALA A 130 -1.77 -6.69 -1.84
C ALA A 130 -1.46 -7.82 -0.86
N LYS A 131 -2.20 -7.89 0.26
CA LYS A 131 -2.08 -8.98 1.23
C LYS A 131 -2.49 -10.32 0.62
N LEU A 132 -3.62 -10.35 -0.08
CA LEU A 132 -4.12 -11.55 -0.77
C LEU A 132 -3.14 -12.01 -1.86
N GLY A 133 -2.61 -11.07 -2.65
CA GLY A 133 -1.58 -11.35 -3.65
C GLY A 133 -0.20 -11.71 -3.07
N GLY A 134 -0.02 -11.64 -1.76
CA GLY A 134 1.28 -11.87 -1.10
C GLY A 134 2.34 -10.81 -1.42
N GLN A 135 1.92 -9.65 -1.90
CA GLN A 135 2.78 -8.58 -2.42
C GLN A 135 3.37 -7.66 -1.34
N LEU A 136 2.97 -7.81 -0.08
CA LEU A 136 3.49 -7.01 1.04
C LEU A 136 4.84 -7.49 1.58
N LYS A 137 5.27 -8.72 1.24
CA LYS A 137 6.43 -9.38 1.86
C LYS A 137 7.74 -8.59 1.68
N GLU A 138 7.91 -7.96 0.53
CA GLU A 138 9.19 -7.31 0.17
C GLU A 138 9.37 -5.97 0.91
N TYR A 139 8.36 -5.10 0.85
CA TYR A 139 8.48 -3.70 1.26
C TYR A 139 7.62 -3.31 2.46
N SER A 140 6.73 -4.21 2.92
CA SER A 140 5.72 -3.89 3.92
C SER A 140 5.39 -5.09 4.82
N HIS A 141 6.37 -5.96 5.09
CA HIS A 141 6.17 -7.16 5.91
C HIS A 141 5.76 -6.86 7.36
N ASP A 142 6.22 -5.72 7.89
CA ASP A 142 5.89 -5.26 9.26
C ASP A 142 4.66 -4.35 9.29
N VAL A 143 3.99 -4.13 8.16
CA VAL A 143 2.87 -3.18 8.07
C VAL A 143 1.70 -3.59 8.94
N ASP A 144 1.45 -4.90 9.10
CA ASP A 144 0.40 -5.41 9.97
C ASP A 144 0.62 -4.98 11.42
N LYS A 145 1.87 -5.09 11.89
CA LYS A 145 2.26 -4.61 13.23
C LYS A 145 2.12 -3.10 13.34
N ALA A 146 2.58 -2.34 12.33
CA ALA A 146 2.49 -0.88 12.33
C ALA A 146 1.03 -0.37 12.33
N LEU A 147 0.14 -1.11 11.67
CA LEU A 147 -1.28 -0.79 11.57
C LEU A 147 -2.11 -1.35 12.74
N GLY A 148 -1.48 -2.04 13.70
CA GLY A 148 -2.18 -2.69 14.81
C GLY A 148 -3.12 -3.82 14.35
N VAL A 149 -2.89 -4.38 13.16
CA VAL A 149 -3.63 -5.53 12.64
C VAL A 149 -3.06 -6.78 13.31
N ILE A 150 -3.81 -7.31 14.28
CA ILE A 150 -3.46 -8.58 14.92
C ILE A 150 -3.62 -9.67 13.85
N GLU A 151 -2.51 -10.31 13.46
CA GLU A 151 -2.56 -11.53 12.64
C GLU A 151 -3.16 -12.65 13.49
N GLU A 152 -4.48 -12.85 13.38
CA GLU A 152 -5.11 -14.10 13.81
C GLU A 152 -4.71 -15.21 12.84
N GLY A 153 -3.51 -15.76 13.07
CA GLY A 153 -2.99 -16.94 12.39
C GLY A 153 -2.66 -16.72 10.91
N ARG A 154 -1.39 -16.91 10.55
CA ARG A 154 -1.03 -17.31 9.18
C ARG A 154 -1.61 -18.70 8.93
N ALA A 155 -2.90 -18.79 8.68
CA ALA A 155 -3.48 -20.02 8.21
C ALA A 155 -2.88 -20.29 6.82
N SER A 156 -2.04 -21.32 6.77
CA SER A 156 -1.55 -21.92 5.54
C SER A 156 -2.74 -22.59 4.86
N PHE A 157 -3.56 -21.80 4.16
CA PHE A 157 -4.72 -22.35 3.48
C PHE A 157 -4.28 -23.20 2.27
N SER A 158 -5.15 -24.07 1.75
CA SER A 158 -4.99 -24.85 0.51
C SER A 158 -5.84 -24.24 -0.61
N ASP A 159 -5.36 -24.24 -1.86
CA ASP A 159 -5.74 -23.26 -2.93
C ASP A 159 -7.25 -23.06 -3.21
N GLY A 160 -8.10 -24.07 -3.05
CA GLY A 160 -9.55 -23.93 -3.29
C GLY A 160 -10.35 -23.40 -2.10
N GLN A 161 -10.03 -23.83 -0.88
CA GLN A 161 -10.72 -23.40 0.35
C GLN A 161 -10.29 -21.98 0.80
N LYS A 162 -9.19 -21.45 0.23
CA LYS A 162 -8.66 -20.12 0.59
C LYS A 162 -9.62 -18.99 0.27
N LEU A 163 -10.20 -19.03 -0.93
CA LEU A 163 -10.93 -17.87 -1.45
C LEU A 163 -12.22 -17.67 -0.67
N GLU A 164 -13.01 -18.73 -0.48
CA GLU A 164 -14.26 -18.63 0.28
C GLU A 164 -14.03 -18.21 1.74
N GLN A 165 -13.04 -18.81 2.42
CA GLN A 165 -12.70 -18.44 3.81
C GLN A 165 -12.16 -17.02 3.92
N PHE A 166 -11.36 -16.60 2.93
CA PHE A 166 -10.89 -15.23 2.82
C PHE A 166 -12.06 -14.28 2.61
N MET A 167 -12.95 -14.55 1.65
CA MET A 167 -14.10 -13.69 1.36
C MET A 167 -15.04 -13.61 2.57
N ALA A 168 -15.25 -14.70 3.29
CA ALA A 168 -16.03 -14.70 4.54
C ALA A 168 -15.37 -13.86 5.64
N THR A 169 -14.05 -13.99 5.81
CA THR A 169 -13.27 -13.20 6.79
C THR A 169 -13.25 -11.72 6.40
N LEU A 170 -13.08 -11.42 5.12
CA LEU A 170 -13.13 -10.08 4.58
C LEU A 170 -14.50 -9.47 4.83
N GLU A 171 -15.59 -10.19 4.55
CA GLU A 171 -16.95 -9.71 4.75
C GLU A 171 -17.22 -9.40 6.23
N SER A 172 -16.86 -10.29 7.15
CA SER A 172 -16.94 -10.02 8.60
C SER A 172 -16.15 -8.78 8.98
N LYS A 173 -14.90 -8.66 8.51
CA LYS A 173 -14.08 -7.47 8.77
C LYS A 173 -14.67 -6.19 8.18
N VAL A 174 -15.26 -6.24 6.99
CA VAL A 174 -15.92 -5.08 6.36
C VAL A 174 -17.16 -4.68 7.16
N GLN A 175 -17.91 -5.64 7.71
CA GLN A 175 -19.07 -5.35 8.55
C GLN A 175 -18.70 -4.74 9.91
N GLU A 176 -17.64 -5.24 10.54
CA GLU A 176 -17.16 -4.76 11.85
C GLU A 176 -16.41 -3.42 11.76
N LYS A 177 -15.81 -3.15 10.60
CA LYS A 177 -14.96 -1.97 10.40
C LYS A 177 -15.78 -0.70 10.30
N ARG A 178 -15.43 0.27 11.15
CA ARG A 178 -15.92 1.64 11.05
C ARG A 178 -15.17 2.39 9.96
N PHE A 179 -15.76 2.45 8.76
CA PHE A 179 -15.25 3.30 7.68
C PHE A 179 -15.54 4.78 7.95
N HIS A 180 -14.67 5.65 7.44
CA HIS A 180 -14.91 7.10 7.49
C HIS A 180 -16.17 7.47 6.69
N PHE A 181 -16.34 6.90 5.49
CA PHE A 181 -17.56 7.01 4.69
C PHE A 181 -18.31 5.67 4.68
N PRO A 182 -19.60 5.59 5.06
CA PRO A 182 -20.34 4.33 5.06
C PRO A 182 -20.40 3.63 3.71
N SER A 183 -20.39 4.38 2.60
CA SER A 183 -20.36 3.84 1.23
C SER A 183 -19.08 3.07 0.90
N ASP A 184 -18.00 3.28 1.65
CA ASP A 184 -16.72 2.63 1.39
C ASP A 184 -16.79 1.11 1.55
N ALA A 185 -17.65 0.60 2.45
CA ALA A 185 -17.85 -0.83 2.62
C ALA A 185 -18.30 -1.50 1.32
N GLU A 186 -19.21 -0.87 0.58
CA GLU A 186 -19.72 -1.36 -0.70
C GLU A 186 -18.66 -1.28 -1.80
N ASN A 187 -17.86 -0.21 -1.82
CA ASN A 187 -16.75 -0.08 -2.77
C ASN A 187 -15.69 -1.15 -2.54
N VAL A 188 -15.37 -1.46 -1.27
CA VAL A 188 -14.43 -2.52 -0.91
C VAL A 188 -14.90 -3.87 -1.45
N ARG A 189 -16.19 -4.19 -1.28
CA ARG A 189 -16.77 -5.42 -1.83
C ARG A 189 -16.57 -5.50 -3.33
N ARG A 190 -16.95 -4.44 -4.07
CA ARG A 190 -16.88 -4.40 -5.54
C ARG A 190 -15.48 -4.52 -6.11
N VAL A 191 -14.46 -4.03 -5.40
CA VAL A 191 -13.07 -4.09 -5.86
C VAL A 191 -12.45 -5.47 -5.61
N ILE A 192 -12.87 -6.16 -4.55
CA ILE A 192 -12.27 -7.43 -4.15
C ILE A 192 -13.04 -8.65 -4.72
N SER A 193 -14.35 -8.52 -4.97
CA SER A 193 -15.20 -9.55 -5.60
C SER A 193 -15.00 -9.64 -7.10
#